data_AF-A0A4J2EK99-F1
#
_entry.id   AF-A0A4J2EK99-F1
#
_cell.length_a   1.000
_cell.length_b   1.000
_cell.length_c   1.000
_cell.angle_alpha   90.00
_cell.angle_beta   90.00
_cell.angle_gamma   90.00
#
_symmetry.space_group_name_H-M   'P 1'
#
loop_
_entity.id
_entity.type
_entity.pdbx_description
1 polymer ?
#
loop_
_entity_poly.entity_id
_entity_poly.type
_entity_poly.pdbx_seq_one_letter_code
_entity_poly.pdbx_strand_id
1 'polypeptide(L)'
;MYQDLLRKIAEEKPNYNQEQFHFIAEGVSSDGGLDKEIDKVGLPTLERSFRALVYANLLSVDANQQSVFYQGLQSEIRNVLLNQGLHYLSKEKDTTGFSSQYGWVHAFAHGADLLKEVVCHPDFPKNRVHEVFDILGQLFKRMSIRFTDDEDWRLARVIYEPILQGKLAQEQVASWIKTVDFPIEEREDFYKFSNFRTCLLEVYVQLDQRNSLQDELKEAIQSFQY
;
A
#
# COMPACT_ATOMS: atom_id res chain seq x y z
N MET A 1 1.33 13.35 10.48
CA MET A 1 2.40 13.24 9.45
C MET A 1 1.87 12.88 8.06
N TYR A 2 1.34 11.68 7.78
CA TYR A 2 0.80 11.34 6.44
C TYR A 2 -0.42 12.20 6.05
N GLN A 3 -1.40 12.36 6.95
CA GLN A 3 -2.53 13.26 6.75
C GLN A 3 -2.12 14.73 6.65
N ASP A 4 -1.05 15.14 7.35
CA ASP A 4 -0.48 16.50 7.23
C ASP A 4 0.25 16.71 5.91
N LEU A 5 0.92 15.68 5.38
CA LEU A 5 1.58 15.73 4.09
C LEU A 5 0.56 15.79 2.96
N LEU A 6 -0.47 14.93 3.00
CA LEU A 6 -1.59 14.97 2.07
C LEU A 6 -2.30 16.33 2.12
N ARG A 7 -2.58 16.86 3.32
CA ARG A 7 -3.14 18.19 3.49
C ARG A 7 -2.24 19.28 2.90
N LYS A 8 -0.92 19.25 3.16
CA LYS A 8 0.02 20.24 2.59
C LYS A 8 0.16 20.16 1.07
N ILE A 9 -0.09 19.00 0.48
CA ILE A 9 -0.13 18.81 -0.98
C ILE A 9 -1.48 19.28 -1.54
N ALA A 10 -2.59 19.08 -0.81
CA ALA A 10 -3.95 19.30 -1.29
C ALA A 10 -4.52 20.71 -1.00
N GLU A 11 -4.20 21.34 0.13
CA GLU A 11 -4.82 22.59 0.59
C GLU A 11 -3.79 23.59 1.14
N GLU A 12 -3.96 24.85 0.74
CA GLU A 12 -3.07 26.02 0.88
C GLU A 12 -2.01 26.18 -0.23
N LYS A 13 -2.47 26.56 -1.43
CA LYS A 13 -1.65 26.99 -2.59
C LYS A 13 -0.37 26.15 -2.78
N PRO A 14 -0.40 25.05 -3.55
CA PRO A 14 0.85 24.41 -3.90
C PRO A 14 1.69 25.42 -4.68
N ASN A 15 2.84 25.83 -4.13
CA ASN A 15 3.93 26.45 -4.89
C ASN A 15 4.60 25.43 -5.83
N TYR A 16 3.84 24.42 -6.27
CA TYR A 16 4.22 23.43 -7.26
C TYR A 16 3.39 23.70 -8.50
N ASN A 17 4.05 24.20 -9.54
CA ASN A 17 3.48 24.29 -10.86
C ASN A 17 3.60 22.92 -11.57
N GLN A 18 3.02 22.82 -12.77
CA GLN A 18 3.08 21.61 -13.60
C GLN A 18 4.53 21.16 -13.86
N GLU A 19 5.45 22.10 -14.07
CA GLU A 19 6.86 21.80 -14.33
C GLU A 19 7.53 21.15 -13.12
N GLN A 20 7.29 21.65 -11.91
CA GLN A 20 7.83 21.07 -10.69
C GLN A 20 7.22 19.70 -10.40
N PHE A 21 5.92 19.50 -10.70
CA PHE A 21 5.28 18.19 -10.61
C PHE A 21 5.97 17.16 -11.53
N HIS A 22 6.22 17.52 -12.80
CA HIS A 22 6.96 16.66 -13.73
C HIS A 22 8.41 16.45 -13.31
N PHE A 23 9.11 17.50 -12.89
CA PHE A 23 10.48 17.43 -12.41
C PHE A 23 10.62 16.45 -11.23
N ILE A 24 9.69 16.52 -10.26
CA ILE A 24 9.67 15.58 -9.14
C ILE A 24 9.43 14.16 -9.64
N ALA A 25 8.42 13.95 -10.50
CA ALA A 25 8.06 12.63 -11.01
C ALA A 25 9.20 11.98 -11.82
N GLU A 26 9.87 12.74 -12.67
CA GLU A 26 11.07 12.30 -13.40
C GLU A 26 12.23 12.00 -12.44
N GLY A 27 12.50 12.89 -11.49
CA GLY A 27 13.59 12.73 -10.52
C GLY A 27 13.45 11.47 -9.67
N VAL A 28 12.26 11.21 -9.12
CA VAL A 28 12.03 10.06 -8.23
C VAL A 28 11.93 8.72 -8.97
N SER A 29 11.56 8.73 -10.25
CA SER A 29 11.51 7.53 -11.10
C SER A 29 12.83 7.23 -11.83
N SER A 30 13.77 8.18 -11.84
CA SER A 30 15.10 8.00 -12.40
C SER A 30 15.97 7.03 -11.59
N ASP A 31 17.10 6.59 -12.19
CA ASP A 31 18.14 5.78 -11.53
C ASP A 31 17.60 4.50 -10.87
N GLY A 32 16.63 3.85 -11.53
CA GLY A 32 15.99 2.62 -11.06
C GLY A 32 14.79 2.81 -10.14
N GLY A 33 14.44 4.04 -9.75
CA GLY A 33 13.23 4.33 -8.97
C GLY A 33 13.19 3.58 -7.63
N LEU A 34 12.13 2.80 -7.40
CA LEU A 34 11.99 1.98 -6.18
C LEU A 34 12.87 0.73 -6.15
N ASP A 35 13.39 0.29 -7.29
CA ASP A 35 14.24 -0.89 -7.38
C ASP A 35 15.72 -0.57 -7.07
N LYS A 36 16.03 0.72 -6.89
CA LYS A 36 17.38 1.19 -6.58
C LYS A 36 17.88 0.57 -5.27
N GLU A 37 18.97 -0.19 -5.37
CA GLU A 37 19.66 -0.79 -4.22
C GLU A 37 18.76 -1.66 -3.34
N ILE A 38 17.76 -2.33 -3.92
CA ILE A 38 16.73 -3.09 -3.20
C ILE A 38 17.26 -4.17 -2.24
N ASP A 39 18.47 -4.67 -2.47
CA ASP A 39 19.14 -5.64 -1.59
C ASP A 39 19.95 -5.01 -0.44
N LYS A 40 20.05 -3.67 -0.39
CA LYS A 40 20.73 -2.94 0.69
C LYS A 40 19.73 -2.46 1.76
N VAL A 41 20.19 -2.46 3.02
CA VAL A 41 19.42 -2.05 4.21
C VAL A 41 19.92 -0.72 4.79
N GLY A 42 19.15 -0.09 5.68
CA GLY A 42 19.54 1.15 6.36
C GLY A 42 19.22 2.41 5.54
N LEU A 43 20.22 3.26 5.25
CA LEU A 43 20.00 4.50 4.49
C LEU A 43 19.33 4.25 3.11
N PRO A 44 19.73 3.24 2.32
CA PRO A 44 19.02 2.89 1.08
C PRO A 44 17.55 2.55 1.29
N THR A 45 17.19 1.84 2.38
CA THR A 45 15.80 1.57 2.75
C THR A 45 15.04 2.85 3.05
N LEU A 46 15.66 3.78 3.80
CA LEU A 46 15.07 5.08 4.09
C LEU A 46 14.77 5.84 2.79
N GLU A 47 15.71 5.88 1.86
CA GLU A 47 15.52 6.54 0.56
C GLU A 47 14.38 5.88 -0.24
N ARG A 48 14.35 4.54 -0.34
CA ARG A 48 13.26 3.82 -1.02
C ARG A 48 11.91 4.04 -0.36
N SER A 49 11.86 4.00 0.97
CA SER A 49 10.64 4.23 1.74
C SER A 49 10.04 5.60 1.44
N PHE A 50 10.86 6.66 1.44
CA PHE A 50 10.38 8.00 1.13
C PHE A 50 10.10 8.18 -0.37
N ARG A 51 10.82 7.49 -1.27
CA ARG A 51 10.43 7.41 -2.68
C ARG A 51 9.05 6.77 -2.84
N ALA A 52 8.73 5.71 -2.10
CA ALA A 52 7.43 5.04 -2.15
C ALA A 52 6.31 5.98 -1.68
N LEU A 53 6.58 6.76 -0.62
CA LEU A 53 5.67 7.80 -0.17
C LEU A 53 5.46 8.88 -1.24
N VAL A 54 6.51 9.35 -1.91
CA VAL A 54 6.37 10.33 -3.00
C VAL A 54 5.57 9.75 -4.16
N TYR A 55 5.86 8.51 -4.58
CA TYR A 55 5.07 7.81 -5.61
C TYR A 55 3.58 7.76 -5.23
N ALA A 56 3.27 7.43 -3.97
CA ALA A 56 1.90 7.36 -3.49
C ALA A 56 1.20 8.72 -3.64
N ASN A 57 1.86 9.80 -3.22
CA ASN A 57 1.31 11.15 -3.35
C ASN A 57 1.12 11.57 -4.82
N LEU A 58 2.09 11.28 -5.69
CA LEU A 58 1.99 11.58 -7.13
C LEU A 58 0.80 10.84 -7.77
N LEU A 59 0.64 9.54 -7.51
CA LEU A 59 -0.50 8.77 -8.01
C LEU A 59 -1.82 9.25 -7.41
N SER A 60 -1.84 9.64 -6.14
CA SER A 60 -3.04 10.16 -5.47
C SER A 60 -3.57 11.42 -6.15
N VAL A 61 -2.69 12.40 -6.41
CA VAL A 61 -3.08 13.66 -7.07
C VAL A 61 -3.32 13.49 -8.57
N ASP A 62 -2.68 12.51 -9.22
CA ASP A 62 -2.92 12.16 -10.63
C ASP A 62 -4.29 11.47 -10.81
N ALA A 63 -4.74 10.70 -9.81
CA ALA A 63 -6.03 10.01 -9.81
C ALA A 63 -7.22 10.91 -9.43
N ASN A 64 -7.00 11.99 -8.68
CA ASN A 64 -8.07 12.80 -8.10
C ASN A 64 -8.62 13.83 -9.11
N GLN A 65 -9.88 13.70 -9.52
CA GLN A 65 -10.55 14.61 -10.46
C GLN A 65 -10.61 16.08 -10.00
N GLN A 66 -10.48 16.34 -8.71
CA GLN A 66 -10.46 17.71 -8.15
C GLN A 66 -9.05 18.31 -8.08
N SER A 67 -8.02 17.51 -8.35
CA SER A 67 -6.62 17.95 -8.34
C SER A 67 -6.30 18.77 -9.58
N VAL A 68 -5.49 19.80 -9.41
CA VAL A 68 -4.88 20.54 -10.55
C VAL A 68 -3.90 19.68 -11.35
N PHE A 69 -3.47 18.55 -10.80
CA PHE A 69 -2.61 17.56 -11.44
C PHE A 69 -3.37 16.32 -11.93
N TYR A 70 -4.70 16.35 -11.96
CA TYR A 70 -5.50 15.22 -12.45
C TYR A 70 -5.05 14.80 -13.84
N GLN A 71 -4.70 13.52 -13.99
CA GLN A 71 -4.14 12.96 -15.23
C GLN A 71 -2.91 13.72 -15.77
N GLY A 72 -2.20 14.41 -14.88
CA GLY A 72 -1.03 15.22 -15.22
C GLY A 72 0.22 14.39 -15.50
N LEU A 73 0.41 13.21 -14.91
CA LEU A 73 1.60 12.40 -15.14
C LEU A 73 1.73 12.00 -16.62
N GLN A 74 2.95 12.06 -17.16
CA GLN A 74 3.25 11.44 -18.44
C GLN A 74 2.99 9.93 -18.36
N SER A 75 2.45 9.36 -19.44
CA SER A 75 1.96 7.98 -19.44
C SER A 75 3.06 6.96 -19.11
N GLU A 76 4.28 7.21 -19.57
CA GLU A 76 5.47 6.41 -19.35
C GLU A 76 5.85 6.39 -17.87
N ILE A 77 5.89 7.57 -17.23
CA ILE A 77 6.20 7.72 -15.81
C ILE A 77 5.08 7.10 -14.95
N ARG A 78 3.81 7.37 -15.29
CA ARG A 78 2.66 6.75 -14.61
C ARG A 78 2.77 5.23 -14.65
N ASN A 79 3.07 4.64 -15.80
CA ASN A 79 3.24 3.19 -15.94
C ASN A 79 4.40 2.66 -15.10
N VAL A 80 5.52 3.38 -15.00
CA VAL A 80 6.64 3.02 -14.10
C VAL A 80 6.18 3.03 -12.64
N LEU A 81 5.52 4.09 -12.20
CA LEU A 81 5.02 4.25 -10.83
C LEU A 81 4.01 3.15 -10.47
N LEU A 82 3.04 2.85 -11.35
CA LEU A 82 2.05 1.80 -11.15
C LEU A 82 2.71 0.41 -11.06
N ASN A 83 3.64 0.09 -11.97
CA ASN A 83 4.30 -1.21 -11.99
C ASN A 83 5.25 -1.40 -10.80
N GLN A 84 6.10 -0.42 -10.51
CA GLN A 84 7.00 -0.51 -9.35
C GLN A 84 6.21 -0.49 -8.04
N GLY A 85 5.16 0.33 -7.94
CA GLY A 85 4.31 0.40 -6.76
C GLY A 85 3.55 -0.89 -6.47
N LEU A 86 3.07 -1.58 -7.52
CA LEU A 86 2.48 -2.91 -7.36
C LEU A 86 3.46 -3.88 -6.71
N HIS A 87 4.70 -3.95 -7.22
CA HIS A 87 5.65 -4.99 -6.83
C HIS A 87 6.60 -4.62 -5.67
N TYR A 88 6.66 -3.36 -5.23
CA TYR A 88 7.60 -2.91 -4.20
C TYR A 88 7.55 -3.75 -2.92
N LEU A 89 6.34 -4.01 -2.40
CA LEU A 89 6.13 -4.83 -1.20
C LEU A 89 6.47 -6.31 -1.37
N SER A 90 6.64 -6.81 -2.60
CA SER A 90 7.18 -8.16 -2.83
C SER A 90 8.71 -8.21 -2.75
N LYS A 91 9.38 -7.08 -2.98
CA LYS A 91 10.84 -6.97 -3.09
C LYS A 91 11.49 -6.46 -1.81
N GLU A 92 10.88 -5.50 -1.11
CA GLU A 92 11.44 -4.92 0.10
C GLU A 92 11.52 -5.96 1.23
N LYS A 93 12.65 -6.01 1.92
CA LYS A 93 12.96 -6.99 2.97
C LYS A 93 13.24 -6.32 4.31
N ASP A 94 13.61 -5.05 4.30
CA ASP A 94 13.92 -4.29 5.51
C ASP A 94 12.61 -3.82 6.16
N THR A 95 12.25 -4.50 7.24
CA THR A 95 11.03 -4.23 8.03
C THR A 95 11.26 -3.18 9.12
N THR A 96 12.32 -2.38 9.04
CA THR A 96 12.60 -1.33 10.03
C THR A 96 11.47 -0.29 10.02
N GLY A 97 10.73 -0.20 11.13
CA GLY A 97 9.78 0.87 11.39
C GLY A 97 10.49 2.11 11.94
N PHE A 98 10.91 2.09 13.21
CA PHE A 98 11.71 3.16 13.81
C PHE A 98 13.22 2.85 13.87
N SER A 99 14.05 3.81 13.46
CA SER A 99 15.50 3.80 13.63
C SER A 99 15.91 4.89 14.63
N SER A 100 16.76 4.56 15.60
CA SER A 100 17.35 5.55 16.51
C SER A 100 18.25 6.57 15.80
N GLN A 101 18.78 6.21 14.63
CA GLN A 101 19.64 7.08 13.82
C GLN A 101 18.84 7.98 12.88
N TYR A 102 17.81 7.43 12.22
CA TYR A 102 17.10 8.11 11.12
C TYR A 102 15.67 8.51 11.45
N GLY A 103 15.12 8.07 12.59
CA GLY A 103 13.70 8.21 12.92
C GLY A 103 12.84 7.17 12.18
N TRP A 104 11.63 7.56 11.81
CA TRP A 104 10.66 6.68 11.14
C TRP A 104 11.11 6.34 9.71
N VAL A 105 11.52 5.09 9.49
CA VAL A 105 11.88 4.53 8.19
C VAL A 105 10.62 4.08 7.46
N HIS A 106 9.78 3.23 8.06
CA HIS A 106 8.41 2.94 7.58
C HIS A 106 8.31 2.34 6.16
N ALA A 107 9.29 1.52 5.74
CA ALA A 107 9.33 1.01 4.37
C ALA A 107 8.06 0.23 3.97
N PHE A 108 7.54 -0.62 4.86
CA PHE A 108 6.32 -1.39 4.63
C PHE A 108 5.06 -0.51 4.73
N ALA A 109 5.02 0.42 5.69
CA ALA A 109 3.91 1.37 5.83
C ALA A 109 3.75 2.26 4.58
N HIS A 110 4.83 2.86 4.07
CA HIS A 110 4.80 3.65 2.84
C HIS A 110 4.56 2.78 1.60
N GLY A 111 5.06 1.54 1.59
CA GLY A 111 4.73 0.57 0.55
C GLY A 111 3.25 0.22 0.49
N ALA A 112 2.58 0.11 1.65
CA ALA A 112 1.14 -0.10 1.73
C ALA A 112 0.36 1.12 1.26
N ASP A 113 0.78 2.33 1.66
CA ASP A 113 0.19 3.58 1.17
C ASP A 113 0.30 3.67 -0.36
N LEU A 114 1.45 3.31 -0.94
CA LEU A 114 1.66 3.26 -2.38
C LEU A 114 0.79 2.20 -3.07
N LEU A 115 0.79 0.96 -2.58
CA LEU A 115 0.00 -0.11 -3.18
C LEU A 115 -1.49 0.24 -3.18
N LYS A 116 -2.00 0.90 -2.14
CA LYS A 116 -3.37 1.42 -2.11
C LYS A 116 -3.62 2.40 -3.25
N GLU A 117 -2.73 3.37 -3.47
CA GLU A 117 -2.89 4.34 -4.56
C GLU A 117 -2.81 3.67 -5.93
N VAL A 118 -1.95 2.67 -6.10
CA VAL A 118 -1.88 1.86 -7.32
C VAL A 118 -3.23 1.19 -7.60
N VAL A 119 -3.81 0.47 -6.64
CA VAL A 119 -5.04 -0.29 -6.86
C VAL A 119 -6.26 0.62 -7.08
N CYS A 120 -6.29 1.78 -6.40
CA CYS A 120 -7.37 2.76 -6.59
C CYS A 120 -7.25 3.56 -7.90
N HIS A 121 -6.06 3.64 -8.50
CA HIS A 121 -5.81 4.50 -9.66
C HIS A 121 -6.80 4.22 -10.82
N PRO A 122 -7.32 5.25 -11.52
CA PRO A 122 -8.18 5.09 -12.70
C PRO A 122 -7.58 4.16 -13.76
N ASP A 123 -6.29 4.33 -14.03
CA ASP A 123 -5.54 3.60 -15.07
C ASP A 123 -5.03 2.23 -14.61
N PHE A 124 -5.23 1.83 -13.34
CA PHE A 124 -4.86 0.48 -12.91
C PHE A 124 -5.85 -0.54 -13.47
N PRO A 125 -5.38 -1.53 -14.25
CA PRO A 125 -6.27 -2.38 -15.02
C PRO A 125 -6.90 -3.46 -14.14
N LYS A 126 -8.23 -3.61 -14.25
CA LYS A 126 -9.03 -4.54 -13.43
C LYS A 126 -8.55 -6.00 -13.50
N ASN A 127 -7.98 -6.43 -14.63
CA ASN A 127 -7.47 -7.78 -14.80
C ASN A 127 -6.21 -8.06 -13.97
N ARG A 128 -5.54 -7.06 -13.39
CA ARG A 128 -4.34 -7.20 -12.55
C ARG A 128 -4.64 -7.21 -11.05
N VAL A 129 -5.90 -7.08 -10.64
CA VAL A 129 -6.30 -7.10 -9.22
C VAL A 129 -5.87 -8.40 -8.52
N HIS A 130 -5.84 -9.53 -9.22
CA HIS A 130 -5.36 -10.80 -8.66
C HIS A 130 -3.90 -10.74 -8.19
N GLU A 131 -3.03 -9.97 -8.87
CA GLU A 131 -1.63 -9.80 -8.46
C GLU A 131 -1.54 -9.14 -7.07
N VAL A 132 -2.50 -8.29 -6.70
CA VAL A 132 -2.55 -7.65 -5.38
C VAL A 132 -2.75 -8.70 -4.28
N PHE A 133 -3.63 -9.67 -4.52
CA PHE A 133 -3.88 -10.77 -3.59
C PHE A 133 -2.65 -11.69 -3.44
N ASP A 134 -1.97 -11.96 -4.55
CA ASP A 134 -0.74 -12.75 -4.53
C ASP A 134 0.35 -12.04 -3.71
N ILE A 135 0.51 -10.73 -3.91
CA ILE A 135 1.50 -9.91 -3.21
C ILE A 135 1.18 -9.80 -1.72
N LEU A 136 -0.07 -9.51 -1.35
CA LEU A 136 -0.48 -9.45 0.06
C LEU A 136 -0.34 -10.81 0.74
N GLY A 137 -0.80 -11.89 0.10
CA GLY A 137 -0.70 -13.24 0.64
C GLY A 137 0.75 -13.65 0.89
N GLN A 138 1.63 -13.43 -0.09
CA GLN A 138 3.06 -13.71 0.05
C GLN A 138 3.73 -12.81 1.09
N LEU A 139 3.34 -11.54 1.17
CA LEU A 139 3.83 -10.62 2.19
C LEU A 139 3.52 -11.16 3.58
N PHE A 140 2.26 -11.43 3.91
CA PHE A 140 1.92 -11.92 5.25
C PHE A 140 2.56 -13.28 5.55
N LYS A 141 2.66 -14.18 4.56
CA LYS A 141 3.31 -15.50 4.74
C LYS A 141 4.81 -15.41 4.99
N ARG A 142 5.51 -14.39 4.47
CA ARG A 142 6.96 -14.23 4.66
C ARG A 142 7.34 -13.35 5.85
N MET A 143 6.39 -12.67 6.50
CA MET A 143 6.66 -11.80 7.66
C MET A 143 6.87 -12.61 8.94
N SER A 144 8.12 -12.82 9.34
CA SER A 144 8.50 -13.49 10.59
C SER A 144 8.52 -12.58 11.81
N ILE A 145 8.06 -11.33 11.70
CA ILE A 145 7.94 -10.37 12.80
C ILE A 145 6.50 -9.92 12.97
N ARG A 146 6.16 -9.45 14.18
CA ARG A 146 4.91 -8.73 14.42
C ARG A 146 5.05 -7.29 13.93
N PHE A 147 4.07 -6.79 13.18
CA PHE A 147 3.97 -5.37 12.88
C PHE A 147 3.59 -4.58 14.13
N THR A 148 4.30 -3.48 14.37
CA THR A 148 4.18 -2.66 15.58
C THR A 148 3.98 -1.17 15.30
N ASP A 149 4.16 -0.73 14.04
CA ASP A 149 4.21 0.68 13.64
C ASP A 149 3.15 0.99 12.57
N ASP A 150 1.93 0.45 12.76
CA ASP A 150 0.72 0.58 11.91
C ASP A 150 0.82 -0.04 10.50
N GLU A 151 1.79 -0.92 10.22
CA GLU A 151 1.94 -1.48 8.87
C GLU A 151 0.73 -2.33 8.45
N ASP A 152 0.22 -3.18 9.33
CA ASP A 152 -0.96 -4.02 9.08
C ASP A 152 -2.24 -3.19 8.89
N TRP A 153 -2.40 -2.10 9.63
CA TRP A 153 -3.53 -1.18 9.47
C TRP A 153 -3.45 -0.43 8.13
N ARG A 154 -2.25 -0.06 7.69
CA ARG A 154 -2.07 0.55 6.35
C ARG A 154 -2.24 -0.46 5.23
N LEU A 155 -1.80 -1.71 5.42
CA LEU A 155 -2.05 -2.81 4.47
C LEU A 155 -3.55 -3.09 4.30
N ALA A 156 -4.35 -2.95 5.37
CA ALA A 156 -5.81 -3.08 5.28
C ALA A 156 -6.43 -2.07 4.29
N ARG A 157 -5.84 -0.87 4.14
CA ARG A 157 -6.29 0.17 3.19
C ARG A 157 -6.24 -0.31 1.74
N VAL A 158 -5.31 -1.20 1.42
CA VAL A 158 -5.18 -1.81 0.08
C VAL A 158 -6.41 -2.65 -0.28
N ILE A 159 -7.18 -3.09 0.73
CA ILE A 159 -8.40 -3.87 0.55
C ILE A 159 -9.63 -2.97 0.62
N TYR A 160 -9.81 -2.24 1.72
CA TYR A 160 -11.08 -1.54 1.94
C TYR A 160 -11.24 -0.27 1.10
N GLU A 161 -10.16 0.46 0.76
CA GLU A 161 -10.29 1.68 -0.05
C GLU A 161 -10.74 1.35 -1.49
N PRO A 162 -10.15 0.35 -2.20
CA PRO A 162 -10.68 -0.09 -3.48
C PRO A 162 -12.12 -0.62 -3.43
N ILE A 163 -12.52 -1.29 -2.34
CA ILE A 163 -13.93 -1.72 -2.16
C ILE A 163 -14.85 -0.51 -2.13
N LEU A 164 -14.53 0.49 -1.30
CA LEU A 164 -15.33 1.71 -1.16
C LEU A 164 -15.40 2.52 -2.47
N GLN A 165 -14.39 2.40 -3.33
CA GLN A 165 -14.34 3.04 -4.65
C GLN A 165 -14.95 2.17 -5.77
N GLY A 166 -15.48 0.98 -5.47
CA GLY A 166 -16.05 0.07 -6.48
C GLY A 166 -15.01 -0.52 -7.44
N LYS A 167 -13.73 -0.50 -7.05
CA LYS A 167 -12.58 -1.05 -7.80
C LYS A 167 -12.30 -2.51 -7.45
N LEU A 168 -12.74 -2.95 -6.28
CA LEU A 168 -12.56 -4.32 -5.78
C LEU A 168 -13.89 -4.90 -5.29
N ALA A 169 -14.25 -6.08 -5.79
CA ALA A 169 -15.46 -6.78 -5.35
C ALA A 169 -15.20 -7.54 -4.03
N GLN A 170 -16.14 -7.47 -3.08
CA GLN A 170 -15.98 -8.09 -1.77
C GLN A 170 -16.00 -9.62 -1.85
N GLU A 171 -16.71 -10.18 -2.83
CA GLU A 171 -16.77 -11.62 -3.11
C GLU A 171 -15.40 -12.17 -3.52
N GLN A 172 -14.59 -11.36 -4.24
CA GLN A 172 -13.21 -11.72 -4.58
C GLN A 172 -12.33 -11.78 -3.32
N VAL A 173 -12.49 -10.81 -2.41
CA VAL A 173 -11.76 -10.77 -1.14
C VAL A 173 -12.17 -11.92 -0.23
N ALA A 174 -13.47 -12.19 -0.10
CA ALA A 174 -13.99 -13.30 0.68
C ALA A 174 -13.48 -14.65 0.15
N SER A 175 -13.45 -14.82 -1.17
CA SER A 175 -12.88 -16.00 -1.82
C SER A 175 -11.38 -16.12 -1.54
N TRP A 176 -10.62 -15.04 -1.67
CA TRP A 176 -9.18 -15.03 -1.38
C TRP A 176 -8.88 -15.39 0.08
N ILE A 177 -9.58 -14.83 1.06
CA ILE A 177 -9.39 -15.15 2.49
C ILE A 177 -9.50 -16.66 2.72
N LYS A 178 -10.46 -17.34 2.06
CA LYS A 178 -10.66 -18.79 2.16
C LYS A 178 -9.50 -19.62 1.56
N THR A 179 -8.67 -19.03 0.70
CA THR A 179 -7.51 -19.69 0.07
C THR A 179 -6.20 -19.52 0.84
N VAL A 180 -6.13 -18.55 1.76
CA VAL A 180 -4.91 -18.26 2.51
C VAL A 180 -4.93 -18.97 3.85
N ASP A 181 -3.91 -19.80 4.09
CA ASP A 181 -3.68 -20.52 5.33
C ASP A 181 -2.43 -20.02 6.07
N PHE A 182 -2.47 -20.14 7.39
CA PHE A 182 -1.36 -19.83 8.29
C PHE A 182 -1.28 -20.91 9.37
N PRO A 183 -0.73 -22.10 9.05
CA PRO A 183 -0.55 -23.15 10.04
C PRO A 183 0.34 -22.64 11.17
N ILE A 184 -0.04 -22.87 12.43
CA ILE A 184 0.66 -22.36 13.61
C ILE A 184 1.41 -23.51 14.27
N GLU A 185 2.69 -23.66 13.93
CA GLU A 185 3.59 -24.65 14.55
C GLU A 185 4.61 -23.95 15.45
N GLU A 186 5.17 -22.83 14.99
CA GLU A 186 6.18 -22.06 15.70
C GLU A 186 5.72 -20.63 16.02
N ARG A 187 6.49 -19.93 16.86
CA ARG A 187 6.20 -18.54 17.24
C ARG A 187 6.07 -17.61 16.04
N GLU A 188 6.94 -17.77 15.04
CA GLU A 188 6.92 -16.93 13.84
C GLU A 188 5.65 -17.15 13.02
N ASP A 189 5.09 -18.36 13.04
CA ASP A 189 3.83 -18.64 12.35
C ASP A 189 2.65 -17.94 13.01
N PHE A 190 2.66 -17.85 14.33
CA PHE A 190 1.71 -17.03 15.05
C PHE A 190 1.82 -15.55 14.64
N TYR A 191 3.01 -15.01 14.39
CA TYR A 191 3.16 -13.63 13.91
C TYR A 191 2.55 -13.43 12.52
N LYS A 192 2.79 -14.34 11.58
CA LYS A 192 2.19 -14.31 10.23
C LYS A 192 0.66 -14.32 10.31
N PHE A 193 0.09 -15.31 11.03
CA PHE A 193 -1.36 -15.41 11.27
C PHE A 193 -1.91 -14.14 11.90
N SER A 194 -1.25 -13.66 12.96
CA SER A 194 -1.75 -12.55 13.76
C SER A 194 -1.69 -11.23 12.98
N ASN A 195 -0.65 -10.99 12.17
CA ASN A 195 -0.55 -9.80 11.31
C ASN A 195 -1.70 -9.77 10.29
N PHE A 196 -1.95 -10.90 9.63
CA PHE A 196 -3.04 -11.01 8.66
C PHE A 196 -4.40 -10.84 9.33
N ARG A 197 -4.61 -11.47 10.50
CA ARG A 197 -5.84 -11.30 11.28
C ARG A 197 -6.10 -9.85 11.66
N THR A 198 -5.08 -9.11 12.11
CA THR A 198 -5.25 -7.67 12.45
C THR A 198 -5.58 -6.84 11.22
N CYS A 199 -4.94 -7.11 10.07
CA CYS A 199 -5.30 -6.49 8.80
C CYS A 199 -6.79 -6.72 8.46
N LEU A 200 -7.29 -7.97 8.56
CA LEU A 200 -8.70 -8.29 8.30
C LEU A 200 -9.66 -7.63 9.30
N LEU A 201 -9.28 -7.52 10.58
CA LEU A 201 -10.09 -6.82 11.58
C LEU A 201 -10.23 -5.33 11.24
N GLU A 202 -9.17 -4.69 10.75
CA GLU A 202 -9.25 -3.30 10.30
C GLU A 202 -10.14 -3.16 9.06
N VAL A 203 -10.05 -4.09 8.09
CA VAL A 203 -10.99 -4.14 6.95
C VAL A 203 -12.44 -4.23 7.42
N TYR A 204 -12.72 -5.14 8.37
CA TYR A 204 -14.05 -5.31 8.95
C TYR A 204 -14.55 -3.99 9.55
N VAL A 205 -13.76 -3.38 10.45
CA VAL A 205 -14.15 -2.17 11.17
C VAL A 205 -14.41 -1.02 10.21
N GLN A 206 -13.53 -0.81 9.22
CA GLN A 206 -13.66 0.30 8.28
C GLN A 206 -14.88 0.14 7.36
N LEU A 207 -15.18 -1.06 6.88
CA LEU A 207 -16.35 -1.31 6.04
C LEU A 207 -17.66 -1.29 6.83
N ASP A 208 -17.68 -1.86 8.04
CA ASP A 208 -18.86 -1.89 8.92
C ASP A 208 -19.26 -0.47 9.36
N GLN A 209 -18.29 0.34 9.80
CA GLN A 209 -18.54 1.75 10.16
C GLN A 209 -19.12 2.59 9.02
N ARG A 210 -18.88 2.19 7.76
CA ARG A 210 -19.40 2.85 6.55
C ARG A 210 -20.65 2.18 6.01
N ASN A 211 -21.25 1.22 6.73
CA ASN A 211 -22.39 0.42 6.29
C ASN A 211 -22.17 -0.20 4.90
N SER A 212 -20.93 -0.58 4.60
CA SER A 212 -20.51 -1.08 3.28
C SER A 212 -20.10 -2.55 3.32
N LEU A 213 -20.06 -3.18 4.50
CA LEU A 213 -19.66 -4.58 4.66
C LEU A 213 -20.79 -5.54 4.23
N GLN A 214 -20.50 -6.44 3.29
CA GLN A 214 -21.41 -7.48 2.85
C GLN A 214 -21.29 -8.76 3.68
N ASP A 215 -22.37 -9.54 3.75
CA ASP A 215 -22.47 -10.75 4.58
C ASP A 215 -21.40 -11.79 4.25
N GLU A 216 -21.10 -12.05 2.97
CA GLU A 216 -20.09 -13.06 2.62
C GLU A 216 -18.67 -12.68 3.11
N LEU A 217 -18.28 -11.42 2.92
CA LEU A 217 -16.98 -10.93 3.40
C LEU A 217 -16.93 -10.90 4.93
N LYS A 218 -18.04 -10.50 5.56
CA LYS A 218 -18.20 -10.53 7.01
C LYS A 218 -17.99 -11.94 7.56
N GLU A 219 -18.66 -12.94 7.01
CA GLU A 219 -18.53 -14.35 7.41
C GLU A 219 -17.11 -14.86 7.17
N ALA A 220 -16.49 -14.52 6.05
CA ALA A 220 -15.11 -14.91 5.74
C ALA A 220 -14.11 -14.37 6.78
N ILE A 221 -14.23 -13.09 7.17
CA ILE A 221 -13.37 -12.48 8.20
C ILE A 221 -13.66 -13.07 9.58
N GLN A 222 -14.93 -13.23 9.96
CA GLN A 222 -15.33 -13.78 11.27
C GLN A 222 -14.90 -15.24 11.45
N SER A 223 -14.87 -16.00 10.35
CA SER A 223 -14.42 -17.40 10.35
C SER A 223 -12.90 -17.54 10.36
N PHE A 224 -12.15 -16.46 10.13
CA PHE A 224 -10.68 -16.47 10.17
C PHE A 224 -10.17 -16.39 11.63
N GLN A 225 -10.15 -17.55 12.28
CA GLN A 225 -9.73 -17.74 13.67
C GLN A 225 -8.86 -19.01 13.82
N TYR A 226 -8.12 -19.11 14.93
CA TYR A 226 -7.29 -20.27 15.27
C TYR A 226 -8.11 -21.39 15.91
#